data_AF-A0A7J8TWJ9-F1
#
_entry.id   AF-A0A7J8TWJ9-F1
#
_cell.length_a   1.000
_cell.length_b   1.000
_cell.length_c   1.000
_cell.angle_alpha   90.00
_cell.angle_beta   90.00
_cell.angle_gamma   90.00
#
_symmetry.space_group_name_H-M   'P 1'
#
loop_
_entity.id
_entity.type
_entity.pdbx_description
1 polymer ?
#
loop_
_entity_poly.entity_id
_entity_poly.type
_entity_poly.pdbx_seq_one_letter_code
_entity_poly.pdbx_strand_id
1 'polypeptide(L)'
;MYLCRLFCCGLRAIWIARNKLLHEGQSLSARETIYFIKKYLSEIMGDKSKIAERIIPAGVWKATQNPFVKINFDTGFCKQDNRSCSGIIIRNDTVE
;
A
#
# COMPACT_ATOMS: atom_id res chain seq x y z
N MET A 1 -6.11 13.36 19.70
CA MET A 1 -5.32 12.83 18.55
C MET A 1 -6.03 11.70 17.79
N TYR A 2 -6.70 10.74 18.45
CA TYR A 2 -7.42 9.63 17.78
C TYR A 2 -8.51 10.11 16.80
N LEU A 3 -9.33 11.09 17.19
CA LEU A 3 -10.41 11.62 16.36
C LEU A 3 -9.90 12.26 15.06
N CYS A 4 -8.81 13.03 15.11
CA CYS A 4 -8.17 13.59 13.92
C CYS A 4 -7.66 12.49 12.97
N ARG A 5 -7.06 11.42 13.53
CA ARG A 5 -6.59 10.28 12.72
C ARG A 5 -7.77 9.56 12.07
N LEU A 6 -8.86 9.31 12.82
CA LEU A 6 -10.08 8.71 12.29
C LEU A 6 -10.67 9.55 11.16
N PHE A 7 -10.76 10.86 11.33
CA PHE A 7 -11.24 11.80 10.31
C PHE A 7 -10.37 11.76 9.04
N CYS A 8 -9.05 11.87 9.18
CA CYS A 8 -8.13 11.83 8.05
C CYS A 8 -8.15 10.46 7.33
N CYS A 9 -8.23 9.36 8.08
CA CYS A 9 -8.34 8.01 7.51
C CYS A 9 -9.69 7.82 6.79
N GLY A 10 -10.77 8.38 7.33
CA GLY A 10 -12.08 8.39 6.68
C GLY A 10 -12.07 9.13 5.35
N LEU A 11 -11.52 10.35 5.32
CA LEU A 11 -11.35 11.12 4.08
C LEU A 11 -10.54 10.36 3.04
N ARG A 12 -9.42 9.74 3.45
CA ARG A 12 -8.59 8.92 2.56
C ARG A 12 -9.36 7.71 2.02
N ALA A 13 -10.13 7.03 2.84
CA ALA A 13 -10.93 5.88 2.41
C ALA A 13 -12.01 6.25 1.39
N ILE A 14 -12.70 7.39 1.60
CA ILE A 14 -13.69 7.92 0.66
C ILE A 14 -13.03 8.25 -0.69
N TRP A 15 -11.86 8.91 -0.66
CA TRP A 15 -11.12 9.24 -1.87
C TRP A 15 -10.70 7.98 -2.64
N ILE A 16 -10.22 6.93 -1.95
CA ILE A 16 -9.87 5.65 -2.58
C ILE A 16 -11.11 4.99 -3.20
N ALA A 17 -12.24 4.95 -2.49
CA ALA A 17 -13.48 4.37 -3.00
C ALA A 17 -13.97 5.10 -4.27
N ARG A 18 -13.92 6.43 -4.28
CA ARG A 18 -14.24 7.24 -5.46
C ARG A 18 -13.30 6.93 -6.63
N ASN A 19 -12.00 6.79 -6.37
CA ASN A 19 -11.03 6.52 -7.44
C ASN A 19 -11.14 5.11 -8.00
N LYS A 20 -11.35 4.10 -7.15
CA LYS A 20 -11.63 2.73 -7.62
C LYS A 20 -12.88 2.70 -8.50
N LEU A 21 -13.92 3.43 -8.11
CA LEU A 21 -15.13 3.49 -8.92
C LEU A 21 -14.88 4.11 -10.29
N LEU A 22 -14.15 5.23 -10.34
CA LEU A 22 -14.01 6.02 -11.57
C LEU A 22 -12.89 5.58 -12.49
N HIS A 23 -11.81 5.00 -11.96
CA HIS A 23 -10.66 4.56 -12.74
C HIS A 23 -10.61 3.04 -12.95
N GLU A 24 -11.18 2.26 -12.03
CA GLU A 24 -11.15 0.80 -12.09
C GLU A 24 -12.53 0.18 -12.33
N GLY A 25 -13.61 0.99 -12.33
CA GLY A 25 -14.99 0.49 -12.43
C GLY A 25 -15.45 -0.31 -11.20
N GLN A 26 -14.71 -0.25 -10.09
CA GLN A 26 -14.96 -1.05 -8.89
C GLN A 26 -15.61 -0.22 -7.78
N SER A 27 -16.81 -0.61 -7.34
CA SER A 27 -17.44 -0.02 -6.17
C SER A 27 -16.98 -0.69 -4.88
N LEU A 28 -16.56 0.10 -3.88
CA LEU A 28 -16.38 -0.40 -2.52
C LEU A 28 -17.68 -0.24 -1.72
N SER A 29 -18.09 -1.30 -1.03
CA SER A 29 -19.20 -1.24 -0.08
C SER A 29 -18.81 -0.43 1.17
N ALA A 30 -19.83 0.02 1.91
CA ALA A 30 -19.62 0.68 3.20
C ALA A 30 -18.86 -0.22 4.19
N ARG A 31 -19.13 -1.53 4.17
CA ARG A 31 -18.45 -2.52 5.03
C ARG A 31 -16.96 -2.62 4.71
N GLU A 32 -16.61 -2.70 3.42
CA GLU A 32 -15.22 -2.72 2.97
C GLU A 32 -14.49 -1.43 3.30
N THR A 33 -15.16 -0.29 3.16
CA THR A 33 -14.63 1.02 3.53
C THR A 33 -14.35 1.12 5.02
N ILE A 34 -15.29 0.68 5.88
CA ILE A 34 -15.10 0.63 7.34
C ILE A 34 -13.97 -0.32 7.71
N TYR A 35 -13.89 -1.49 7.07
CA TYR A 35 -12.80 -2.45 7.29
C TYR A 35 -11.44 -1.85 6.94
N PHE A 36 -11.34 -1.16 5.79
CA PHE A 36 -10.14 -0.45 5.38
C PHE A 36 -9.72 0.61 6.42
N ILE A 37 -10.65 1.46 6.87
CA ILE A 37 -10.37 2.50 7.88
C ILE A 37 -9.85 1.87 9.17
N LYS A 38 -10.52 0.82 9.68
CA LYS A 38 -10.11 0.13 10.91
C LYS A 38 -8.71 -0.49 10.78
N LYS A 39 -8.43 -1.16 9.66
CA LYS A 39 -7.13 -1.78 9.39
C LYS A 39 -6.03 -0.73 9.30
N TYR A 40 -6.25 0.32 8.52
CA TYR A 40 -5.29 1.41 8.32
C TYR A 40 -5.01 2.18 9.62
N LEU A 41 -6.03 2.42 10.46
CA LEU A 41 -5.84 2.99 11.79
C LEU A 41 -5.01 2.09 12.70
N SER A 42 -5.24 0.77 12.67
CA SER A 42 -4.46 -0.21 13.43
C SER A 42 -2.98 -0.16 13.05
N GLU A 43 -2.68 -0.08 11.75
CA GLU A 43 -1.32 0.04 11.21
C GLU A 43 -0.65 1.34 11.67
N ILE A 44 -1.34 2.48 11.56
CA ILE A 44 -0.81 3.79 11.96
C ILE A 44 -0.61 3.90 13.48
N MET A 45 -1.45 3.25 14.28
CA MET A 45 -1.30 3.21 15.73
C MET A 45 -0.20 2.23 16.17
N GLY A 46 0.39 1.47 15.24
CA GLY A 46 1.49 0.56 15.52
C GLY A 46 1.07 -0.72 16.24
N ASP A 47 -0.19 -1.13 16.10
CA ASP A 47 -0.65 -2.43 16.59
C ASP A 47 -0.04 -3.54 15.72
N LYS A 48 1.17 -3.98 16.12
CA LYS A 48 1.95 -5.01 15.42
C LYS A 48 1.28 -6.38 15.42
N SER A 49 0.25 -6.61 16.23
CA SER A 49 -0.44 -7.90 16.33
C SER A 49 -1.24 -8.27 15.07
N LYS A 50 -1.55 -7.29 14.20
CA LYS A 50 -2.37 -7.47 12.98
C LYS A 50 -1.64 -7.22 11.67
N ILE A 51 -0.38 -6.78 11.74
CA ILE A 51 0.47 -6.71 10.55
C ILE A 51 0.93 -8.14 10.33
N ALA A 52 0.16 -8.90 9.54
CA ALA A 52 0.70 -10.12 8.97
C ALA A 52 1.99 -9.71 8.27
N GLU A 53 3.14 -10.09 8.82
CA GLU A 53 4.40 -10.03 8.12
C GLU A 53 4.18 -10.84 6.85
N ARG A 54 3.92 -10.13 5.75
CA ARG A 54 3.88 -10.74 4.44
C ARG A 54 5.34 -11.08 4.16
N ILE A 55 5.81 -12.18 4.73
CA ILE A 55 7.05 -12.84 4.36
C ILE A 55 6.75 -13.35 2.95
N ILE A 56 6.91 -12.46 1.97
CA ILE A 56 7.00 -12.87 0.58
C ILE A 56 8.30 -13.67 0.56
N PRO A 57 8.26 -14.99 0.29
CA PRO A 57 9.49 -15.74 0.11
C PRO A 57 10.31 -14.98 -0.90
N ALA A 58 11.59 -14.72 -0.60
CA ALA A 58 12.50 -14.07 -1.53
C ALA A 58 12.67 -14.99 -2.74
N GLY A 59 11.71 -14.93 -3.67
CA GLY A 59 11.79 -15.61 -4.94
C GLY A 59 12.96 -14.99 -5.67
N VAL A 60 13.91 -15.83 -6.07
CA VAL A 60 15.02 -15.41 -6.93
C VAL A 60 14.44 -14.64 -8.11
N TRP A 61 14.93 -13.41 -8.31
CA TRP A 61 14.46 -12.56 -9.40
C TRP A 61 14.65 -13.29 -10.74
N LYS A 62 13.62 -13.27 -11.58
CA LYS A 62 13.68 -13.76 -12.97
C LYS A 62 13.42 -12.59 -13.91
N ALA A 63 14.21 -12.52 -14.99
CA ALA A 63 13.99 -11.55 -16.06
C ALA A 63 12.61 -11.74 -16.69
N THR A 64 11.96 -10.64 -17.04
CA THR A 64 10.72 -10.67 -17.81
C THR A 64 11.04 -10.99 -19.27
N GLN A 65 10.16 -11.72 -19.95
CA GLN A 65 10.25 -11.90 -21.40
C GLN A 65 9.72 -10.64 -22.10
N ASN A 66 10.32 -10.28 -23.24
CA ASN A 66 9.80 -9.21 -24.10
C ASN A 66 8.32 -9.49 -24.46
N PRO A 67 7.39 -8.51 -24.42
CA PRO A 67 7.56 -7.06 -24.23
C PRO A 67 7.33 -6.56 -22.79
N PHE A 68 7.46 -7.44 -21.78
CA PHE A 68 7.08 -7.11 -20.41
C PHE A 68 8.22 -6.43 -19.63
N VAL A 69 7.87 -5.41 -18.84
CA VAL A 69 8.75 -4.78 -17.85
C VAL A 69 8.30 -5.14 -16.44
N LYS A 70 9.25 -5.33 -15.51
CA LYS A 70 8.95 -5.55 -14.09
C LYS A 70 9.18 -4.27 -13.31
N ILE A 71 8.13 -3.82 -12.63
CA ILE A 71 8.18 -2.68 -11.69
C ILE A 71 8.11 -3.23 -10.27
N ASN A 72 9.16 -2.99 -9.47
CA ASN A 72 9.14 -3.27 -8.04
C ASN A 72 8.98 -1.93 -7.31
N PHE A 73 8.09 -1.89 -6.33
CA PHE A 73 7.83 -0.72 -5.49
C PHE A 73 7.94 -1.14 -4.03
N ASP A 74 8.83 -0.47 -3.32
CA ASP A 74 9.01 -0.66 -1.88
C ASP A 74 8.93 0.68 -1.15
N THR A 75 8.42 0.64 0.07
CA THR A 75 8.32 1.82 0.93
C THR A 75 8.71 1.49 2.35
N GLY A 76 9.32 2.46 3.02
CA GLY A 76 9.74 2.38 4.41
C GLY A 76 9.38 3.65 5.17
N PHE A 77 9.18 3.52 6.47
CA PHE A 77 8.97 4.66 7.36
C PHE A 77 9.89 4.56 8.59
N CYS A 78 10.75 5.56 8.75
CA CYS A 78 11.58 5.73 9.94
C CYS A 78 10.83 6.58 10.96
N LYS A 79 10.41 5.97 12.08
CA LYS A 79 9.72 6.68 13.16
C LYS A 79 10.63 7.66 13.89
N GLN A 80 11.91 7.34 14.08
CA GLN A 80 12.87 8.21 14.78
C GLN A 80 13.05 9.55 14.06
N ASP A 81 13.09 9.50 12.73
CA ASP A 81 13.25 10.67 11.87
C ASP A 81 11.93 11.27 11.38
N ASN A 82 10.80 10.62 11.66
CA ASN A 82 9.50 10.89 11.04
C ASN A 82 9.59 11.00 9.50
N ARG A 83 10.44 10.18 8.88
CA ARG A 83 10.73 10.21 7.44
C ARG A 83 10.20 8.97 6.76
N SER A 84 9.52 9.16 5.63
CA SER A 84 9.15 8.10 4.70
C SER A 84 10.14 8.05 3.55
N CYS A 85 10.51 6.84 3.12
CA CYS A 85 11.23 6.61 1.88
C CYS A 85 10.41 5.69 0.95
N SER A 86 10.59 5.87 -0.35
CA SER A 86 10.03 5.00 -1.38
C SER A 86 11.07 4.77 -2.46
N GLY A 87 11.19 3.52 -2.91
CA GLY A 87 12.05 3.12 -4.02
C GLY A 87 11.23 2.47 -5.11
N ILE A 88 11.51 2.85 -6.36
CA ILE A 88 10.96 2.20 -7.55
C ILE A 88 12.14 1.65 -8.36
N ILE A 89 12.05 0.39 -8.75
CA ILE A 89 13.02 -0.23 -9.65
C ILE A 89 12.26 -0.81 -10.84
N ILE A 90 12.60 -0.32 -12.04
CA ILE A 90 12.06 -0.79 -13.32
C ILE A 90 13.16 -1.61 -13.99
N ARG A 91 12.85 -2.85 -14.39
CA ARG A 91 13.78 -3.74 -15.10
C ARG A 91 13.10 -4.35 -16.32
N ASN A 92 13.85 -4.47 -17.40
CA ASN A 92 13.48 -5.20 -18.62
C ASN A 92 14.39 -6.44 -18.78
N ASP A 93 14.40 -7.02 -19.98
CA ASP A 93 15.18 -8.20 -20.38
C ASP A 93 16.67 -7.90 -20.65
N THR A 94 17.08 -6.64 -20.63
CA THR A 94 18.45 -6.20 -20.95
C THR A 94 19.21 -5.87 -19.66
N VAL A 95 20.31 -6.60 -19.44
CA VAL A 95 21.32 -6.26 -18.45
C VAL A 95 22.29 -5.30 -19.13
N GLU A 96 22.11 -4.01 -18.92
CA GLU A 96 23.15 -2.99 -19.14
C GLU A 96 23.50 -2.33 -17.81
#